data_AF-A0A194AGY0-F1
#
_entry.id   AF-A0A194AGY0-F1
#
_cell.length_a   1.000
_cell.length_b   1.000
_cell.length_c   1.000
_cell.angle_alpha   90.00
_cell.angle_beta   90.00
_cell.angle_gamma   90.00
#
_symmetry.space_group_name_H-M   'P 1'
#
loop_
_entity.id
_entity.type
_entity.pdbx_description
1 polymer ?
#
loop_
_entity_poly.entity_id
_entity_poly.type
_entity_poly.pdbx_seq_one_letter_code
_entity_poly.pdbx_strand_id
1 'polypeptide(L)'
;MSRVIEHSGWPAFLQENVHGRIGHHHQFRVSIAACANGCSRPHIVDVGFIAAEYPVVDQDLCIGCGKCIRACPDGAITAMEEGVQIAGGSCLGCGTCVRVCEQSALVPVSTGYRVVVGGKLGRHPRLGRELPGVFAPEEALDLLAKVLEFVMEHYTHGRNVGTIMETVGDPW
;
A
#
# COMPACT_ATOMS: atom_id res chain seq x y z
N MET A 1 -9.75 10.44 4.15
CA MET A 1 -10.43 9.31 3.47
C MET A 1 -11.95 9.44 3.46
N SER A 2 -12.64 9.63 4.60
CA SER A 2 -14.11 9.82 4.62
C SER A 2 -14.55 10.91 3.64
N ARG A 3 -13.89 12.06 3.67
CA ARG A 3 -14.13 13.16 2.73
C ARG A 3 -14.00 12.75 1.26
N VAL A 4 -13.02 11.91 0.89
CA VAL A 4 -12.85 11.44 -0.50
C VAL A 4 -14.05 10.60 -0.93
N ILE A 5 -14.50 9.67 -0.07
CA ILE A 5 -15.64 8.80 -0.36
C ILE A 5 -16.95 9.60 -0.41
N GLU A 6 -17.14 10.56 0.48
CA GLU A 6 -18.33 11.42 0.51
C GLU A 6 -18.45 12.28 -0.75
N HIS A 7 -17.32 12.75 -1.29
CA HIS A 7 -17.30 13.62 -2.46
C HIS A 7 -17.08 12.86 -3.78
N SER A 8 -16.82 11.55 -3.76
CA SER A 8 -16.57 10.78 -4.98
C SER A 8 -17.84 10.47 -5.78
N GLY A 9 -19.03 10.71 -5.22
CA GLY A 9 -20.30 10.26 -5.81
C GLY A 9 -20.64 8.80 -5.49
N TRP A 10 -19.75 8.05 -4.83
CA TRP A 10 -19.95 6.65 -4.47
C TRP A 10 -21.24 6.37 -3.67
N PRO A 11 -21.63 7.19 -2.65
CA PRO A 11 -22.88 6.95 -1.93
C PRO A 11 -24.12 7.03 -2.82
N ALA A 12 -24.18 8.02 -3.70
CA ALA A 12 -25.29 8.18 -4.66
C ALA A 12 -25.30 7.04 -5.68
N PHE A 13 -24.13 6.71 -6.22
CA PHE A 13 -23.95 5.60 -7.14
C PHE A 13 -24.49 4.28 -6.59
N LEU A 14 -24.20 3.96 -5.32
CA LEU A 14 -24.71 2.76 -4.66
C LEU A 14 -26.23 2.77 -4.51
N GLN A 15 -26.84 3.91 -4.18
CA GLN A 15 -28.30 4.02 -4.04
C GLN A 15 -29.03 3.85 -5.37
N GLU A 16 -28.45 4.35 -6.46
CA GLU A 16 -29.02 4.26 -7.81
C GLU A 16 -28.89 2.85 -8.39
N ASN A 17 -27.75 2.18 -8.15
CA ASN A 17 -27.41 0.91 -8.81
C ASN A 17 -27.70 -0.35 -7.97
N VAL A 18 -28.01 -0.22 -6.68
CA VAL A 18 -28.32 -1.35 -5.79
C VAL A 18 -29.77 -1.26 -5.32
N HIS A 19 -30.62 -2.14 -5.84
CA HIS A 19 -32.02 -2.22 -5.39
C HIS A 19 -32.14 -3.11 -4.14
N GLY A 20 -32.66 -2.55 -3.06
CA GLY A 20 -32.86 -3.27 -1.79
C GLY A 20 -31.69 -3.08 -0.82
N ARG A 21 -31.37 -4.12 -0.04
CA ARG A 21 -30.38 -4.00 1.04
C ARG A 21 -28.95 -4.06 0.49
N ILE A 22 -28.15 -3.03 0.78
CA ILE A 22 -26.72 -3.01 0.47
C ILE A 22 -25.99 -4.09 1.30
N GLY A 23 -25.72 -5.24 0.69
CA GLY A 23 -24.89 -6.30 1.25
C GLY A 23 -23.37 -6.07 1.08
N HIS A 24 -22.56 -6.92 1.72
CA HIS A 24 -21.10 -6.83 1.70
C HIS A 24 -20.45 -6.89 0.30
N HIS A 25 -21.09 -7.56 -0.67
CA HIS A 25 -20.58 -7.66 -2.04
C HIS A 25 -20.77 -6.37 -2.86
N HIS A 26 -21.54 -5.40 -2.34
CA HIS A 26 -21.67 -4.07 -2.93
C HIS A 26 -20.72 -3.05 -2.29
N GLN A 27 -20.14 -3.38 -1.13
CA GLN A 27 -19.31 -2.43 -0.39
C GLN A 27 -17.92 -2.34 -1.01
N PHE A 28 -17.52 -1.11 -1.34
CA PHE A 28 -16.13 -0.78 -1.63
C PHE A 28 -15.36 -0.68 -0.30
N ARG A 29 -14.30 -1.48 -0.17
CA ARG A 29 -13.57 -1.63 1.09
C ARG A 29 -12.17 -1.04 0.97
N VAL A 30 -11.82 -0.30 2.01
CA VAL A 30 -10.51 0.33 2.12
C VAL A 30 -9.89 -0.05 3.46
N SER A 31 -8.58 -0.29 3.47
CA SER A 31 -7.84 -0.59 4.70
C SER A 31 -6.48 0.10 4.70
N ILE A 32 -6.00 0.46 5.88
CA ILE A 32 -4.71 1.14 6.07
C ILE A 32 -3.91 0.33 7.08
N ALA A 33 -2.66 0.05 6.78
CA ALA A 33 -1.68 -0.52 7.68
C ALA A 33 -0.58 0.50 7.98
N ALA A 34 -0.22 0.60 9.26
CA ALA A 34 0.86 1.49 9.70
C ALA A 34 2.27 0.96 9.42
N CYS A 35 2.40 -0.30 8.96
CA CYS A 35 3.69 -0.88 8.55
C CYS A 35 3.49 -2.10 7.64
N ALA A 36 4.60 -2.59 7.10
CA ALA A 36 4.67 -3.74 6.21
C ALA A 36 4.06 -5.04 6.78
N ASN A 37 3.93 -5.19 8.11
CA ASN A 37 3.28 -6.36 8.72
C ASN A 37 1.80 -6.49 8.32
N GLY A 38 1.16 -5.39 7.91
CA GLY A 38 -0.16 -5.46 7.27
C GLY A 38 -1.27 -6.07 8.13
N CYS A 39 -1.23 -5.93 9.47
CA CYS A 39 -2.18 -6.60 10.38
C CYS A 39 -3.65 -6.23 10.12
N SER A 40 -3.92 -5.04 9.59
CA SER A 40 -5.25 -4.58 9.14
C SER A 40 -5.70 -5.16 7.80
N ARG A 41 -4.91 -6.06 7.22
CA ARG A 41 -5.19 -6.82 6.00
C ARG A 41 -5.43 -5.95 4.75
N PRO A 42 -4.50 -5.02 4.41
CA PRO A 42 -4.66 -4.12 3.26
C PRO A 42 -4.65 -4.86 1.91
N HIS A 43 -4.01 -6.03 1.83
CA HIS A 43 -3.88 -6.79 0.59
C HIS A 43 -5.16 -7.50 0.12
N ILE A 44 -6.25 -7.53 0.92
CA ILE A 44 -7.46 -8.33 0.61
C ILE A 44 -8.74 -7.48 0.55
N VAL A 45 -8.57 -6.16 0.38
CA VAL A 45 -9.63 -5.17 0.17
C VAL A 45 -9.47 -4.51 -1.19
N ASP A 46 -10.47 -3.70 -1.58
CA ASP A 46 -10.48 -3.05 -2.90
C ASP A 46 -9.34 -2.05 -3.05
N VAL A 47 -9.04 -1.28 -2.00
CA VAL A 47 -7.83 -0.44 -1.92
C VAL A 47 -7.18 -0.57 -0.55
N GLY A 48 -5.89 -0.92 -0.51
CA GLY A 48 -5.09 -1.02 0.69
C GLY A 48 -3.95 -0.01 0.68
N PHE A 49 -3.70 0.61 1.82
CA PHE A 49 -2.56 1.51 2.05
C PHE A 49 -1.61 0.89 3.06
N ILE A 50 -0.31 0.88 2.79
CA ILE A 50 0.71 0.36 3.68
C ILE A 50 1.76 1.46 3.86
N ALA A 51 1.87 2.01 5.06
CA ALA A 51 2.87 3.02 5.33
C ALA A 51 4.28 2.44 5.12
N ALA A 52 5.11 3.20 4.43
CA ALA A 52 6.46 2.82 4.06
C ALA A 52 7.42 4.01 4.23
N GLU A 53 8.63 3.67 4.66
CA GLU A 53 9.75 4.55 4.91
C GLU A 53 11.01 3.85 4.38
N TYR A 54 11.47 4.27 3.20
CA TYR A 54 12.65 3.74 2.53
C TYR A 54 13.86 4.61 2.83
N PRO A 55 14.90 4.07 3.48
CA PRO A 55 16.11 4.82 3.77
C PRO A 55 17.22 4.59 2.75
N VAL A 56 18.15 5.53 2.70
CA VAL A 56 19.51 5.36 2.14
C VAL A 56 20.52 5.33 3.28
N VAL A 57 21.71 4.81 2.99
CA VAL A 57 22.83 4.77 3.92
C VAL A 57 23.73 5.97 3.65
N ASP A 58 23.94 6.81 4.66
CA ASP A 58 25.03 7.77 4.72
C ASP A 58 26.29 7.04 5.19
N GLN A 59 27.25 6.85 4.28
CA GLN A 59 28.46 6.07 4.56
C GLN A 59 29.44 6.83 5.45
N ASP A 60 29.40 8.16 5.49
CA ASP A 60 30.30 8.96 6.33
C ASP A 60 29.93 8.83 7.82
N LEU A 61 28.64 8.61 8.11
CA LEU A 61 28.16 8.35 9.46
C LEU A 61 28.16 6.86 9.84
N CYS A 62 28.26 5.96 8.86
CA CYS A 62 28.09 4.53 9.08
C CYS A 62 29.34 3.87 9.64
N ILE A 63 29.32 3.54 10.94
CA ILE A 63 30.43 2.83 11.59
C ILE A 63 30.43 1.29 11.40
N GLY A 64 29.57 0.74 10.54
CA GLY A 64 29.55 -0.70 10.25
C GLY A 64 29.13 -1.64 11.41
N CYS A 65 28.46 -1.13 12.46
CA CYS A 65 28.15 -1.94 13.67
C CYS A 65 27.15 -3.11 13.46
N GLY A 66 26.48 -3.17 12.30
CA GLY A 66 25.56 -4.25 11.93
C GLY A 66 24.26 -4.34 12.74
N LYS A 67 23.91 -3.36 13.58
CA LYS A 67 22.64 -3.34 14.33
C LYS A 67 21.43 -3.37 13.40
N CYS A 68 21.46 -2.59 12.33
CA CYS A 68 20.42 -2.55 11.31
C CYS A 68 20.24 -3.90 10.59
N ILE A 69 21.33 -4.63 10.33
CA ILE A 69 21.29 -5.97 9.73
C ILE A 69 20.50 -6.93 10.63
N ARG A 70 20.86 -7.00 11.92
CA ARG A 70 20.18 -7.89 12.89
C ARG A 70 18.72 -7.52 13.12
N ALA A 71 18.38 -6.23 13.00
CA ALA A 71 17.03 -5.74 13.23
C ALA A 71 16.11 -5.83 12.01
N CYS A 72 16.65 -6.05 10.80
CA CYS A 72 15.87 -6.12 9.58
C CYS A 72 15.05 -7.43 9.53
N PRO A 73 13.71 -7.39 9.56
CA PRO A 73 12.89 -8.60 9.52
C PRO A 73 13.02 -9.35 8.19
N ASP A 74 13.27 -8.61 7.12
CA ASP A 74 13.28 -9.11 5.74
C ASP A 74 14.70 -9.48 5.24
N GLY A 75 15.72 -9.32 6.09
CA GLY A 75 17.11 -9.58 5.69
C GLY A 75 17.62 -8.71 4.55
N ALA A 76 17.03 -7.52 4.35
CA ALA A 76 17.31 -6.64 3.22
C ALA A 76 18.62 -5.83 3.34
N ILE A 77 19.42 -6.03 4.39
CA ILE A 77 20.62 -5.25 4.66
C ILE A 77 21.82 -6.19 4.78
N THR A 78 22.90 -5.90 4.06
CA THR A 78 24.14 -6.68 4.09
C THR A 78 25.33 -5.80 4.46
N ALA A 79 26.36 -6.42 5.05
CA ALA A 79 27.62 -5.74 5.32
C ALA A 79 28.42 -5.55 4.03
N MET A 80 29.21 -4.49 3.99
CA MET A 80 30.22 -4.23 2.96
C MET A 80 31.61 -4.18 3.60
N GLU A 81 32.65 -3.94 2.79
CA GLU A 81 34.00 -3.66 3.31
C GLU A 81 33.99 -2.41 4.21
N GLU A 82 33.26 -1.37 3.78
CA GLU A 82 32.98 -0.17 4.57
C GLU A 82 31.47 0.02 4.70
N GLY A 83 30.96 0.00 5.94
CA GLY A 83 29.55 0.25 6.24
C GLY A 83 28.59 -0.89 5.87
N VAL A 84 27.41 -0.52 5.37
CA VAL A 84 26.32 -1.44 5.02
C VAL A 84 25.62 -0.98 3.74
N GLN A 85 24.93 -1.91 3.08
CA GLN A 85 24.06 -1.62 1.93
C GLN A 85 22.66 -2.20 2.14
N ILE A 86 21.69 -1.57 1.49
CA ILE A 86 20.29 -2.00 1.48
C ILE A 86 19.98 -2.56 0.10
N ALA A 87 19.59 -3.83 0.05
CA ALA A 87 19.06 -4.46 -1.15
C ALA A 87 17.62 -3.97 -1.39
N GLY A 88 17.47 -2.96 -2.27
CA GLY A 88 16.20 -2.29 -2.51
C GLY A 88 15.02 -3.22 -2.83
N GLY A 89 15.27 -4.31 -3.58
CA GLY A 89 14.23 -5.27 -3.98
C GLY A 89 13.65 -6.11 -2.83
N SER A 90 14.37 -6.24 -1.70
CA SER A 90 13.91 -7.00 -0.53
C SER A 90 13.41 -6.10 0.61
N CYS A 91 13.67 -4.78 0.51
CA CYS A 91 13.26 -3.83 1.54
C CYS A 91 11.75 -3.55 1.43
N LEU A 92 11.02 -3.82 2.51
CA LEU A 92 9.59 -3.50 2.56
C LEU A 92 9.28 -2.08 3.09
N GLY A 93 10.32 -1.29 3.38
CA GLY A 93 10.17 0.09 3.89
C GLY A 93 9.62 0.16 5.30
N CYS A 94 9.94 -0.78 6.20
CA CYS A 94 9.36 -0.80 7.55
C CYS A 94 9.99 0.22 8.54
N GLY A 95 11.10 0.87 8.16
CA GLY A 95 11.79 1.86 8.99
C GLY A 95 12.52 1.32 10.23
N THR A 96 12.54 0.01 10.47
CA THR A 96 13.16 -0.55 11.69
C THR A 96 14.65 -0.26 11.75
N CYS A 97 15.34 -0.33 10.61
CA CYS A 97 16.76 -0.06 10.51
C CYS A 97 17.12 1.40 10.82
N VAL A 98 16.25 2.35 10.45
CA VAL A 98 16.38 3.78 10.80
C VAL A 98 16.30 3.95 12.32
N ARG A 99 15.28 3.37 12.96
CA ARG A 99 15.04 3.49 14.40
C ARG A 99 16.16 2.91 15.27
N VAL A 100 16.85 1.88 14.82
CA VAL A 100 17.95 1.25 15.58
C VAL A 100 19.32 1.84 15.28
N CYS A 101 19.43 2.75 14.30
CA CYS A 101 20.70 3.34 13.92
C CYS A 101 21.06 4.49 14.87
N GLU A 102 21.89 4.21 15.87
CA GLU A 102 22.36 5.22 16.84
C GLU A 102 23.25 6.31 16.21
N GLN A 103 23.82 6.05 15.03
CA GLN A 103 24.63 7.04 14.29
C GLN A 103 23.78 7.90 13.35
N SER A 104 22.48 7.64 13.25
CA SER A 104 21.59 8.28 12.27
C SER A 104 22.07 8.14 10.82
N ALA A 105 22.88 7.12 10.53
CA ALA A 105 23.42 6.84 9.20
C ALA A 105 22.38 6.27 8.22
N LEU A 106 21.21 5.81 8.70
CA LEU A 106 20.11 5.40 7.81
C LEU A 106 19.06 6.50 7.74
N VAL A 107 19.01 7.18 6.59
CA VAL A 107 18.23 8.40 6.39
C VAL A 107 17.01 8.10 5.50
N PRO A 108 15.78 8.28 5.98
CA PRO A 108 14.57 8.18 5.15
C PRO A 108 14.61 9.16 3.98
N VAL A 109 14.47 8.68 2.75
CA VAL A 109 14.40 9.53 1.54
C VAL A 109 13.08 9.40 0.79
N SER A 110 12.31 8.36 1.08
CA SER A 110 10.97 8.17 0.53
C SER A 110 10.04 7.68 1.64
N THR A 111 9.04 8.49 1.96
CA THR A 111 8.07 8.21 3.02
C THR A 111 6.67 8.45 2.48
N GLY A 112 5.76 7.53 2.76
CA GLY A 112 4.38 7.62 2.28
C GLY A 112 3.67 6.29 2.38
N TYR A 113 2.87 5.97 1.37
CA TYR A 113 2.09 4.74 1.29
C TYR A 113 2.45 3.94 0.05
N ARG A 114 2.72 2.65 0.23
CA ARG A 114 2.57 1.65 -0.82
C ARG A 114 1.07 1.37 -0.98
N VAL A 115 0.59 1.34 -2.22
CA VAL A 115 -0.84 1.19 -2.51
C VAL A 115 -1.08 -0.15 -3.19
N VAL A 116 -2.07 -0.90 -2.71
CA VAL A 116 -2.50 -2.18 -3.29
C VAL A 116 -3.96 -2.08 -3.73
N VAL A 117 -4.30 -2.57 -4.91
CA VAL A 117 -5.64 -2.42 -5.50
C VAL A 117 -6.21 -3.76 -5.97
N GLY A 118 -7.51 -3.96 -5.75
CA GLY A 118 -8.26 -5.10 -6.29
C GLY A 118 -8.16 -6.40 -5.49
N GLY A 119 -7.77 -6.34 -4.22
CA GLY A 119 -7.72 -7.51 -3.34
C GLY A 119 -9.11 -7.99 -2.93
N LYS A 120 -9.26 -9.29 -2.69
CA LYS A 120 -10.50 -9.85 -2.13
C LYS A 120 -10.29 -11.13 -1.35
N LEU A 121 -11.08 -11.28 -0.29
CA LEU A 121 -11.29 -12.55 0.40
C LEU A 121 -12.70 -13.04 0.09
N GLY A 122 -12.87 -14.34 -0.17
CA GLY A 122 -14.15 -14.94 -0.54
C GLY A 122 -13.98 -16.24 -1.32
N ARG A 123 -14.98 -16.60 -2.14
CA ARG A 123 -14.99 -17.86 -2.91
C ARG A 123 -13.74 -18.07 -3.78
N HIS A 124 -13.21 -17.00 -4.37
CA HIS A 124 -11.98 -17.00 -5.16
C HIS A 124 -11.04 -15.93 -4.58
N PRO A 125 -10.24 -16.23 -3.55
CA PRO A 125 -9.36 -15.25 -2.93
C PRO A 125 -8.33 -14.70 -3.92
N ARG A 126 -7.97 -13.43 -3.77
CA ARG A 126 -6.85 -12.82 -4.49
C ARG A 126 -6.20 -11.73 -3.65
N LEU A 127 -4.89 -11.62 -3.77
CA LEU A 127 -4.17 -10.45 -3.26
C LEU A 127 -4.36 -9.28 -4.22
N GLY A 128 -4.45 -8.08 -3.64
CA GLY A 128 -4.42 -6.85 -4.41
C GLY A 128 -3.08 -6.70 -5.11
N ARG A 129 -3.12 -6.07 -6.27
CA ARG A 129 -1.92 -5.74 -7.02
C ARG A 129 -1.29 -4.48 -6.44
N GLU A 130 -0.01 -4.54 -6.16
CA GLU A 130 0.75 -3.39 -5.69
C GLU A 130 1.08 -2.43 -6.84
N LEU A 131 0.85 -1.15 -6.61
CA LEU A 131 1.22 -0.09 -7.53
C LEU A 131 2.71 0.27 -7.32
N PRO A 132 3.48 0.47 -8.40
CA PRO A 132 4.88 0.82 -8.26
C PRO A 132 5.03 2.20 -7.61
N GLY A 133 5.83 2.27 -6.55
CA GLY A 133 6.21 3.52 -5.89
C GLY A 133 5.69 3.66 -4.46
N VAL A 134 6.00 4.82 -3.89
CA VAL A 134 5.58 5.24 -2.55
C VAL A 134 4.94 6.61 -2.71
N PHE A 135 3.69 6.71 -2.32
CA PHE A 135 2.84 7.87 -2.59
C PHE A 135 2.72 8.74 -1.34
N ALA A 136 2.85 10.05 -1.50
CA ALA A 136 2.52 10.99 -0.44
C ALA A 136 1.05 10.82 -0.01
N PRO A 137 0.66 11.24 1.21
CA PRO A 137 -0.72 11.12 1.68
C PRO A 137 -1.76 11.66 0.71
N GLU A 138 -1.49 12.81 0.07
CA GLU A 138 -2.37 13.45 -0.90
C GLU A 138 -2.49 12.62 -2.18
N GLU A 139 -1.36 12.16 -2.73
CA GLU A 139 -1.33 11.30 -3.93
C GLU A 139 -2.04 9.96 -3.70
N ALA A 140 -1.91 9.39 -2.51
CA ALA A 140 -2.60 8.18 -2.10
C ALA A 140 -4.13 8.37 -2.04
N LEU A 141 -4.59 9.55 -1.62
CA LEU A 141 -6.00 9.92 -1.64
C LEU A 141 -6.52 10.17 -3.07
N ASP A 142 -5.70 10.77 -3.93
CA ASP A 142 -6.04 10.95 -5.35
C ASP A 142 -6.16 9.60 -6.06
N LEU A 143 -5.28 8.64 -5.75
CA LEU A 143 -5.39 7.27 -6.22
C LEU A 143 -6.69 6.60 -5.75
N LEU A 144 -7.10 6.79 -4.49
CA LEU A 144 -8.39 6.29 -4.00
C LEU A 144 -9.56 6.86 -4.81
N ALA A 145 -9.55 8.16 -5.09
CA ALA A 145 -10.57 8.81 -5.88
C ALA A 145 -10.63 8.24 -7.32
N LYS A 146 -9.47 8.08 -7.96
CA LYS A 146 -9.35 7.47 -9.30
C LYS A 146 -9.87 6.03 -9.35
N VAL A 147 -9.58 5.22 -8.34
CA VAL A 147 -10.09 3.84 -8.29
C VAL A 147 -11.62 3.83 -8.11
N LEU A 148 -12.18 4.73 -7.28
CA LEU A 148 -13.63 4.85 -7.14
C LEU A 148 -14.29 5.25 -8.46
N GLU A 149 -13.76 6.26 -9.15
CA GLU A 149 -14.21 6.69 -10.47
C GLU A 149 -14.21 5.54 -11.48
N PHE A 150 -13.08 4.84 -11.60
CA PHE A 150 -12.94 3.66 -12.46
C PHE A 150 -13.98 2.58 -12.18
N VAL A 151 -14.27 2.31 -10.90
CA VAL A 151 -15.26 1.29 -10.51
C VAL A 151 -16.68 1.73 -10.85
N MET A 152 -17.00 3.01 -10.69
CA MET A 152 -18.32 3.54 -11.07
C MET A 152 -18.52 3.53 -12.58
N GLU A 153 -17.48 3.87 -13.36
CA GLU A 153 -17.52 3.86 -14.83
C GLU A 153 -17.70 2.45 -15.42
N HIS A 154 -17.02 1.45 -14.85
CA HIS A 154 -17.04 0.07 -15.35
C HIS A 154 -17.87 -0.88 -14.48
N TYR A 155 -18.82 -0.33 -13.71
CA TYR A 155 -19.60 -1.11 -12.77
C TYR A 155 -20.33 -2.25 -13.48
N THR A 156 -20.14 -3.45 -12.92
CA THR A 156 -20.90 -4.64 -13.33
C THR A 156 -21.40 -5.33 -12.08
N HIS A 157 -22.69 -5.69 -12.06
CA HIS A 157 -23.31 -6.29 -10.90
C HIS A 157 -22.53 -7.51 -10.38
N GLY A 158 -22.22 -7.50 -9.08
CA GLY A 158 -21.51 -8.58 -8.39
C GLY A 158 -20.00 -8.69 -8.68
N ARG A 159 -19.41 -7.77 -9.46
CA ARG A 159 -17.96 -7.75 -9.71
C ARG A 159 -17.24 -6.81 -8.73
N ASN A 160 -16.12 -7.29 -8.18
CA ASN A 160 -15.20 -6.50 -7.34
C ASN A 160 -14.16 -5.80 -8.23
N VAL A 161 -13.44 -4.83 -7.66
CA VAL A 161 -12.45 -4.02 -8.38
C VAL A 161 -11.43 -4.86 -9.15
N GLY A 162 -10.85 -5.88 -8.51
CA GLY A 162 -9.86 -6.73 -9.18
C GLY A 162 -10.45 -7.48 -10.39
N THR A 163 -11.70 -7.93 -10.31
CA THR A 163 -12.38 -8.58 -11.44
C THR A 163 -12.72 -7.60 -12.57
N ILE A 164 -13.01 -6.34 -12.24
CA ILE A 164 -13.18 -5.27 -13.22
C ILE A 164 -11.85 -5.06 -13.95
N MET A 165 -10.75 -4.86 -13.22
CA MET A 165 -9.40 -4.68 -13.78
C MET A 165 -8.98 -5.82 -14.72
N GLU A 166 -9.26 -7.08 -14.37
CA GLU A 166 -8.98 -8.23 -15.26
C GLU A 166 -9.78 -8.19 -16.57
N THR A 167 -10.97 -7.58 -16.55
CA THR A 167 -11.86 -7.56 -17.72
C THR A 167 -11.52 -6.40 -18.66
N VAL A 168 -11.27 -5.22 -18.11
CA VAL A 168 -11.14 -3.97 -18.90
C VAL A 168 -9.71 -3.45 -18.99
N GLY A 169 -8.77 -4.03 -18.24
CA GLY A 169 -7.40 -3.54 -18.11
C GLY A 169 -7.25 -2.56 -16.94
N ASP A 170 -6.01 -2.16 -16.72
CA ASP A 170 -5.66 -1.30 -15.60
C ASP A 170 -5.61 0.17 -16.04
N PRO A 171 -6.18 1.10 -15.25
CA PRO A 171 -6.27 2.50 -15.64
C PRO A 171 -5.01 3.32 -15.27
N TRP A 172 -3.88 2.69 -14.92
CA TRP A 172 -2.65 3.35 -14.47
C TRP A 172 -1.38 2.68 -15.00
#